data_AF-A0AA51R0Z8-F1
#
_entry.id   AF-A0AA51R0Z8-F1
#
_cell.length_a   1.000
_cell.length_b   1.000
_cell.length_c   1.000
_cell.angle_alpha   90.00
_cell.angle_beta   90.00
_cell.angle_gamma   90.00
#
_symmetry.space_group_name_H-M   'P 1'
#
loop_
_entity.id
_entity.type
_entity.pdbx_description
1 polymer ?
#
loop_
_entity_poly.entity_id
_entity_poly.type
_entity_poly.pdbx_seq_one_letter_code
_entity_poly.pdbx_strand_id
1 'polypeptide(L)'
;MKKYLKKHKNILILGLFFVLLQTSTSTILQFQKGNMINRAIEKDAKGLIVSTSLLLLMILLEIGFTYFGERINNLFSFNLTMDLKGGLFKSIISKSIENNRKKDIGHYISLFNNELNAIRMDFYESITYILFLVSRIVFVFIGLTFLNLTIAAVALVTCFIPLAVPKLMKNVISKIKTIEYEELSNFNQYISDRFNGHRVIKIYGAEDYTNNEFQQVNITTGSAIYKSRNLRVLLQVLSMICSYMSYFIVLGMSVFFVAKDILNVGESGSGKSTILKAINDEYGDCKGEVLANNIPIKEYYLVDNLALVDQEPYIFKGSIEENIKLGREIEDEDFFS
;
A
#
# COMPACT_ATOMS: atom_id res chain seq x y z
N MET A 1 -13.78 -10.89 -20.12
CA MET A 1 -12.68 -10.44 -19.22
C MET A 1 -12.19 -11.52 -18.26
N LYS A 2 -13.03 -12.09 -17.36
CA LYS A 2 -12.62 -13.14 -16.39
C LYS A 2 -11.85 -14.32 -17.00
N LYS A 3 -12.23 -14.76 -18.21
CA LYS A 3 -11.53 -15.81 -18.97
C LYS A 3 -10.07 -15.44 -19.32
N TYR A 4 -9.83 -14.20 -19.74
CA TYR A 4 -8.49 -13.71 -20.10
C TYR A 4 -7.61 -13.49 -18.86
N LEU A 5 -8.20 -13.00 -17.76
CA LEU A 5 -7.54 -12.93 -16.45
C LEU A 5 -7.10 -14.31 -15.94
N LYS A 6 -7.99 -15.31 -16.01
CA LYS A 6 -7.69 -16.68 -15.57
C LYS A 6 -6.59 -17.34 -16.41
N LYS A 7 -6.47 -16.97 -17.69
CA LYS A 7 -5.42 -17.46 -18.60
C LYS A 7 -4.03 -17.00 -18.15
N HIS A 8 -3.90 -15.77 -17.67
CA HIS A 8 -2.62 -15.18 -17.24
C HIS A 8 -2.42 -15.15 -15.72
N LYS A 9 -3.17 -15.98 -14.98
CA LYS A 9 -3.16 -16.00 -13.50
C LYS A 9 -1.75 -16.21 -12.90
N ASN A 10 -0.89 -16.98 -13.58
CA ASN A 10 0.44 -17.30 -13.06
C ASN A 10 1.34 -16.06 -13.06
N ILE A 11 1.25 -15.23 -14.11
CA ILE A 11 2.01 -13.98 -14.21
C ILE A 11 1.52 -12.98 -13.17
N LEU A 12 0.20 -12.92 -12.95
CA LEU A 12 -0.40 -12.09 -11.89
C LEU A 12 0.10 -12.53 -10.50
N ILE A 13 0.08 -13.84 -10.19
CA ILE A 13 0.57 -14.37 -8.91
C ILE A 13 2.06 -14.08 -8.72
N LEU A 14 2.86 -14.22 -9.78
CA LEU A 14 4.29 -13.89 -9.74
C LEU A 14 4.52 -12.39 -9.49
N GLY A 15 3.72 -11.51 -10.11
CA GLY A 15 3.77 -10.07 -9.85
C GLY A 15 3.44 -9.75 -8.40
N LEU A 16 2.38 -10.36 -7.85
CA LEU A 16 2.02 -10.23 -6.44
C LEU A 16 3.14 -10.72 -5.51
N PHE A 17 3.82 -11.81 -5.85
CA PHE A 17 4.96 -12.30 -5.07
C PHE A 17 6.09 -11.29 -4.96
N PHE A 18 6.47 -10.63 -6.06
CA PHE A 18 7.50 -9.57 -6.02
C PHE A 18 7.05 -8.34 -5.22
N VAL A 19 5.76 -7.98 -5.31
CA VAL A 19 5.18 -6.92 -4.47
C VAL A 19 5.28 -7.28 -2.98
N LEU A 20 5.02 -8.53 -2.62
CA LEU A 20 5.15 -9.00 -1.23
C LEU A 20 6.60 -8.93 -0.75
N LEU A 21 7.57 -9.35 -1.58
CA LEU A 21 8.99 -9.22 -1.25
C LEU A 21 9.42 -7.77 -1.08
N GLN A 22 9.00 -6.88 -1.99
CA GLN A 22 9.28 -5.44 -1.91
C GLN A 22 8.69 -4.82 -0.64
N THR A 23 7.41 -5.08 -0.35
CA THR A 23 6.72 -4.51 0.83
C THR A 23 7.30 -5.03 2.14
N SER A 24 7.67 -6.32 2.20
CA SER A 24 8.36 -6.89 3.37
C SER A 24 9.74 -6.26 3.56
N THR A 25 10.53 -6.15 2.49
CA THR A 25 11.88 -5.57 2.53
C THR A 25 11.85 -4.10 2.95
N SER A 26 10.95 -3.31 2.36
CA SER A 26 10.79 -1.89 2.73
C SER A 26 10.34 -1.71 4.18
N THR A 27 9.49 -2.60 4.70
CA THR A 27 9.05 -2.58 6.10
C THR A 27 10.21 -2.90 7.05
N ILE A 28 10.96 -3.98 6.79
CA ILE A 28 12.15 -4.36 7.58
C ILE A 28 13.20 -3.23 7.54
N LEU A 29 13.39 -2.60 6.39
CA LEU A 29 14.31 -1.48 6.20
C LEU A 29 13.94 -0.27 7.08
N GLN A 30 12.66 -0.03 7.38
CA GLN A 30 12.26 1.03 8.33
C GLN A 30 12.69 0.71 9.76
N PHE A 31 12.52 -0.54 10.22
CA PHE A 31 12.99 -0.96 11.54
C PHE A 31 14.52 -0.91 11.65
N GLN A 32 15.22 -1.28 10.58
CA GLN A 32 16.69 -1.26 10.54
C GLN A 32 17.27 0.16 10.69
N LYS A 33 16.57 1.19 10.22
CA LYS A 33 16.96 2.59 10.47
C LYS A 33 16.97 2.93 11.95
N GLY A 34 15.98 2.45 12.71
CA GLY A 34 15.94 2.60 14.16
C GLY A 34 17.14 1.94 14.84
N ASN A 35 17.44 0.69 14.48
CA ASN A 35 18.61 -0.03 15.00
C ASN A 35 19.94 0.68 14.70
N MET A 36 20.07 1.30 13.52
CA MET A 36 21.26 2.07 13.16
C MET A 36 21.43 3.30 14.06
N ILE A 37 20.34 3.99 14.39
CA ILE A 37 20.35 5.13 15.31
C ILE A 37 20.75 4.67 16.72
N ASN A 38 20.16 3.58 17.23
CA ASN A 38 20.50 3.06 18.56
C ASN A 38 21.99 2.69 18.67
N ARG A 39 22.54 2.00 17.66
CA ARG A 39 23.98 1.68 17.62
C ARG A 39 24.87 2.92 17.54
N ALA A 40 24.39 4.00 16.91
CA ALA A 40 25.11 5.27 16.88
C ALA A 40 25.12 5.94 18.26
N ILE A 41 24.02 5.86 19.01
CA ILE A 41 23.91 6.33 20.40
C ILE A 41 24.86 5.54 21.32
N GLU A 42 24.90 4.20 21.16
CA GLU A 42 25.79 3.30 21.89
C GLU A 42 27.28 3.43 21.50
N LYS A 43 27.59 4.21 20.45
CA LYS A 43 28.95 4.40 19.91
C LYS A 43 29.63 3.10 19.45
N ASP A 44 28.87 2.07 19.07
CA ASP A 44 29.41 0.82 18.52
C ASP A 44 29.82 0.99 17.04
N ALA A 45 31.07 1.37 16.81
CA ALA A 45 31.60 1.60 15.46
C ALA A 45 31.53 0.37 14.55
N LYS A 46 31.75 -0.85 15.07
CA LYS A 46 31.71 -2.08 14.27
C LYS A 46 30.27 -2.44 13.93
N GLY A 47 29.36 -2.40 14.90
CA GLY A 47 27.93 -2.62 14.67
C GLY A 47 27.32 -1.59 13.74
N LEU A 48 27.80 -0.35 13.75
CA LEU A 48 27.34 0.71 12.86
C LEU A 48 27.73 0.44 11.40
N ILE A 49 28.97 0.02 11.13
CA ILE A 49 29.42 -0.37 9.78
C ILE A 49 28.59 -1.55 9.25
N VAL A 50 28.37 -2.59 10.07
CA VAL A 50 27.56 -3.75 9.69
C VAL A 50 26.10 -3.37 9.45
N SER A 51 25.53 -2.51 10.29
CA SER A 51 24.14 -2.07 10.12
C SER A 51 23.94 -1.22 8.87
N THR A 52 24.93 -0.37 8.54
CA THR A 52 24.94 0.46 7.33
C THR A 52 25.09 -0.39 6.07
N SER A 53 25.98 -1.38 6.07
CA SER A 53 26.16 -2.27 4.91
C SER A 53 24.92 -3.14 4.67
N LEU A 54 24.29 -3.65 5.73
CA LEU A 54 23.03 -4.39 5.65
C LEU A 54 21.89 -3.50 5.13
N LEU A 55 21.82 -2.24 5.57
CA LEU A 55 20.84 -1.27 5.08
C LEU A 55 21.01 -1.01 3.58
N LEU A 56 22.25 -0.83 3.13
CA LEU A 56 22.57 -0.64 1.71
C LEU A 56 22.19 -1.86 0.87
N LEU A 57 22.47 -3.07 1.36
CA LEU A 57 22.05 -4.32 0.72
C LEU A 57 20.52 -4.42 0.62
N MET A 58 19.79 -4.07 1.68
CA MET A 58 18.32 -4.07 1.67
C MET A 58 17.74 -3.04 0.68
N ILE A 59 18.35 -1.85 0.55
CA ILE A 59 17.96 -0.87 -0.47
C ILE A 59 18.13 -1.46 -1.87
N LEU A 60 19.27 -2.10 -2.14
CA LEU A 60 19.52 -2.72 -3.45
C LEU A 60 18.52 -3.85 -3.76
N LEU A 61 18.19 -4.67 -2.76
CA LEU A 61 17.15 -5.70 -2.88
C LEU A 61 15.77 -5.09 -3.13
N GLU A 62 15.39 -4.02 -2.41
CA GLU A 62 14.13 -3.31 -2.61
C GLU A 62 14.02 -2.75 -4.04
N ILE A 63 15.08 -2.12 -4.54
CA ILE A 63 15.16 -1.62 -5.92
C ILE A 63 15.03 -2.78 -6.92
N GLY A 64 15.74 -3.89 -6.68
CA GLY A 64 15.67 -5.09 -7.52
C GLY A 64 14.25 -5.66 -7.58
N PHE A 65 13.60 -5.86 -6.43
CA PHE A 65 12.22 -6.36 -6.35
C PHE A 65 11.23 -5.41 -7.03
N THR A 66 11.42 -4.11 -6.87
CA THR A 66 10.61 -3.10 -7.57
C THR A 66 10.75 -3.26 -9.09
N TYR A 67 11.98 -3.33 -9.60
CA TYR A 67 12.24 -3.49 -11.03
C TYR A 67 11.62 -4.77 -11.61
N PHE A 68 11.85 -5.92 -10.96
CA PHE A 68 11.31 -7.19 -11.42
C PHE A 68 9.78 -7.25 -11.32
N GLY A 69 9.20 -6.73 -10.22
CA GLY A 69 7.76 -6.62 -10.04
C GLY A 69 7.09 -5.80 -11.14
N GLU A 70 7.63 -4.60 -11.41
CA GLU A 70 7.15 -3.74 -12.51
C GLU A 70 7.28 -4.42 -13.88
N ARG A 71 8.39 -5.11 -14.13
CA ARG A 71 8.60 -5.84 -15.39
C ARG A 71 7.57 -6.96 -15.58
N ILE A 72 7.24 -7.71 -14.53
CA ILE A 72 6.22 -8.77 -14.56
C ILE A 72 4.82 -8.19 -14.75
N ASN A 73 4.50 -7.08 -14.07
CA ASN A 73 3.24 -6.38 -14.25
C ASN A 73 3.06 -5.88 -15.68
N ASN A 74 4.11 -5.32 -16.28
CA ASN A 74 4.10 -4.90 -17.67
C ASN A 74 3.92 -6.10 -18.63
N LEU A 75 4.57 -7.24 -18.35
CA LEU A 75 4.39 -8.47 -19.13
C LEU A 75 2.95 -8.99 -19.05
N PHE A 76 2.34 -8.95 -17.85
CA PHE A 76 0.94 -9.31 -17.66
C PHE A 76 0.02 -8.40 -18.48
N SER A 77 0.17 -7.08 -18.36
CA SER A 77 -0.61 -6.08 -19.10
C SER A 77 -0.46 -6.23 -20.61
N PHE A 78 0.77 -6.50 -21.09
CA PHE A 78 1.05 -6.75 -22.50
C PHE A 78 0.33 -8.00 -23.03
N ASN A 79 0.54 -9.15 -22.39
CA ASN A 79 -0.04 -10.43 -22.83
C ASN A 79 -1.56 -10.40 -22.83
N LEU A 80 -2.13 -9.79 -21.79
CA LEU A 80 -3.57 -9.67 -21.67
C LEU A 80 -4.14 -8.74 -22.76
N THR A 81 -3.46 -7.64 -23.09
CA THR A 81 -3.84 -6.74 -24.19
C THR A 81 -3.80 -7.48 -25.53
N MET A 82 -2.77 -8.28 -25.79
CA MET A 82 -2.65 -9.03 -27.04
C MET A 82 -3.77 -10.04 -27.21
N ASP A 83 -4.12 -10.75 -26.14
CA ASP A 83 -5.25 -11.69 -26.15
C ASP A 83 -6.61 -10.98 -26.33
N LEU A 84 -6.80 -9.82 -25.71
CA LEU A 84 -8.01 -9.03 -25.89
C LEU A 84 -8.15 -8.53 -27.33
N LYS A 85 -7.07 -7.98 -27.91
CA LYS A 85 -7.01 -7.57 -29.32
C LYS A 85 -7.33 -8.74 -30.25
N GLY A 86 -6.69 -9.89 -30.06
CA GLY A 86 -6.93 -11.09 -30.87
C GLY A 86 -8.35 -11.63 -30.74
N GLY A 87 -8.89 -11.67 -29.52
CA GLY A 87 -10.26 -12.11 -29.26
C GLY A 87 -11.31 -11.19 -29.86
N LEU A 88 -11.10 -9.87 -29.76
CA LEU A 88 -11.99 -8.86 -30.32
C LEU A 88 -11.96 -8.89 -31.85
N PHE A 89 -10.77 -8.98 -32.46
CA PHE A 89 -10.61 -9.16 -33.90
C PHE A 89 -11.36 -10.39 -34.41
N LYS A 90 -11.16 -11.55 -33.77
CA LYS A 90 -11.86 -12.80 -34.12
C LYS A 90 -13.38 -12.64 -34.02
N SER A 91 -13.87 -11.96 -32.98
CA SER A 91 -15.30 -11.73 -32.78
C SER A 91 -15.92 -10.76 -33.78
N ILE A 92 -15.16 -9.81 -34.33
CA ILE A 92 -15.64 -8.88 -35.36
C ILE A 92 -15.77 -9.61 -36.70
N ILE A 93 -14.75 -10.39 -37.07
CA ILE A 93 -14.72 -11.11 -38.36
C ILE A 93 -15.72 -12.26 -38.38
N SER A 94 -15.96 -12.93 -37.24
CA SER A 94 -16.88 -14.07 -37.18
C SER A 94 -18.36 -13.67 -37.21
N LYS A 95 -18.72 -12.38 -37.14
CA LYS A 95 -20.11 -11.91 -37.21
C LYS A 95 -20.57 -11.82 -38.66
N SER A 96 -21.81 -12.21 -38.91
CA SER A 96 -22.42 -12.16 -40.24
C SER A 96 -22.44 -10.74 -40.80
N ILE A 97 -22.32 -10.65 -42.14
CA ILE A 97 -22.27 -9.39 -42.90
C ILE A 97 -23.45 -8.46 -42.57
N GLU A 98 -24.62 -9.03 -42.27
CA GLU A 98 -25.85 -8.30 -41.95
C GLU A 98 -25.77 -7.52 -40.61
N ASN A 99 -25.05 -8.05 -39.62
CA ASN A 99 -24.79 -7.36 -38.35
C ASN A 99 -23.63 -6.35 -38.45
N ASN A 100 -22.74 -6.49 -39.44
CA ASN A 100 -21.60 -5.59 -39.64
C ASN A 100 -21.94 -4.32 -40.46
N ARG A 101 -23.05 -4.30 -41.22
CA ARG A 101 -23.48 -3.11 -41.99
C ARG A 101 -23.89 -1.90 -41.13
N LYS A 102 -24.19 -2.09 -39.84
CA LYS A 102 -24.64 -1.01 -38.93
C LYS A 102 -23.51 -0.19 -38.30
N LYS A 103 -22.24 -0.55 -38.50
CA LYS A 103 -21.09 0.13 -37.88
C LYS A 103 -19.99 0.37 -38.91
N ASP A 104 -19.57 1.62 -39.05
CA ASP A 104 -18.48 2.03 -39.95
C ASP A 104 -17.15 1.32 -39.57
N ILE A 105 -16.32 1.01 -40.57
CA ILE A 105 -14.96 0.47 -40.37
C ILE A 105 -14.14 1.40 -39.47
N GLY A 106 -14.36 2.71 -39.58
CA GLY A 106 -13.76 3.71 -38.70
C GLY A 106 -14.10 3.51 -37.21
N HIS A 107 -15.31 3.09 -36.88
CA HIS A 107 -15.71 2.78 -35.51
C HIS A 107 -14.93 1.59 -34.95
N TYR A 108 -14.73 0.53 -35.74
CA TYR A 108 -13.93 -0.63 -35.30
C TYR A 108 -12.46 -0.30 -35.14
N ILE A 109 -11.88 0.54 -36.00
CA ILE A 109 -10.50 1.02 -35.87
C ILE A 109 -10.35 1.87 -34.60
N SER A 110 -11.30 2.78 -34.33
CA SER A 110 -11.34 3.56 -33.09
C SER A 110 -11.49 2.67 -31.85
N LEU A 111 -12.35 1.65 -31.89
CA LEU A 111 -12.51 0.69 -30.80
C LEU A 111 -11.20 -0.09 -30.54
N PHE A 112 -10.47 -0.45 -31.61
CA PHE A 112 -9.21 -1.17 -31.52
C PHE A 112 -8.05 -0.31 -30.97
N ASN A 113 -8.03 0.98 -31.34
CA ASN A 113 -6.95 1.90 -31.01
C ASN A 113 -7.20 2.70 -29.73
N ASN A 114 -8.45 3.04 -29.41
CA ASN A 114 -8.79 3.93 -28.30
C ASN A 114 -9.36 3.14 -27.12
N GLU A 115 -10.39 2.32 -27.33
CA GLU A 115 -11.05 1.62 -26.23
C GLU A 115 -10.20 0.48 -25.66
N LEU A 116 -9.51 -0.30 -26.49
CA LEU A 116 -8.61 -1.36 -25.99
C LEU A 116 -7.35 -0.81 -25.31
N ASN A 117 -6.86 0.35 -25.75
CA ASN A 117 -5.74 1.01 -25.10
C ASN A 117 -6.18 1.65 -23.76
N ALA A 118 -7.39 2.21 -23.67
CA ALA A 118 -7.98 2.67 -22.42
C ALA A 118 -8.22 1.51 -21.45
N ILE A 119 -8.71 0.36 -21.93
CA ILE A 119 -8.85 -0.87 -21.11
C ILE A 119 -7.48 -1.34 -20.59
N ARG A 120 -6.41 -1.25 -21.41
CA ARG A 120 -5.03 -1.56 -20.98
C ARG A 120 -4.57 -0.66 -19.84
N MET A 121 -4.62 0.66 -20.02
CA MET A 121 -4.05 1.64 -19.10
C MET A 121 -4.92 1.86 -17.86
N ASP A 122 -6.25 1.98 -18.01
CA ASP A 122 -7.09 2.41 -16.91
C ASP A 122 -7.59 1.25 -16.03
N PHE A 123 -7.79 0.05 -16.58
CA PHE A 123 -8.40 -1.05 -15.83
C PHE A 123 -7.36 -1.99 -15.22
N TYR A 124 -6.37 -2.43 -15.99
CA TYR A 124 -5.43 -3.46 -15.52
C TYR A 124 -4.29 -2.91 -14.67
N GLU A 125 -3.76 -1.74 -15.00
CA GLU A 125 -2.81 -1.05 -14.12
C GLU A 125 -3.51 -0.72 -12.79
N SER A 126 -4.77 -0.25 -12.83
CA SER A 126 -5.56 0.01 -11.61
C SER A 126 -5.80 -1.23 -10.75
N ILE A 127 -6.17 -2.38 -11.33
CA ILE A 127 -6.38 -3.62 -10.54
C ILE A 127 -5.09 -4.06 -9.86
N THR A 128 -4.00 -4.08 -10.60
CA THR A 128 -2.69 -4.49 -10.08
C THR A 128 -2.23 -3.53 -8.98
N TYR A 129 -2.45 -2.22 -9.18
CA TYR A 129 -2.15 -1.19 -8.21
C TYR A 129 -3.02 -1.29 -6.95
N ILE A 130 -4.31 -1.61 -7.07
CA ILE A 130 -5.19 -1.83 -5.91
C ILE A 130 -4.71 -3.03 -5.09
N LEU A 131 -4.34 -4.13 -5.75
CA LEU A 131 -3.79 -5.29 -5.06
C LEU A 131 -2.49 -4.94 -4.31
N PHE A 132 -1.63 -4.13 -4.93
CA PHE A 132 -0.43 -3.58 -4.30
C PHE A 132 -0.73 -2.73 -3.06
N LEU A 133 -1.72 -1.84 -3.15
CA LEU A 133 -2.12 -1.00 -2.02
C LEU A 133 -2.65 -1.84 -0.85
N VAL A 134 -3.52 -2.82 -1.14
CA VAL A 134 -4.08 -3.71 -0.11
C VAL A 134 -2.98 -4.53 0.54
N SER A 135 -2.07 -5.13 -0.23
CA SER A 135 -0.95 -5.88 0.36
C SER A 135 -0.09 -4.97 1.24
N ARG A 136 0.22 -3.75 0.79
CA ARG A 136 1.03 -2.82 1.59
C ARG A 136 0.36 -2.45 2.91
N ILE A 137 -0.95 -2.19 2.91
CA ILE A 137 -1.71 -1.90 4.14
C ILE A 137 -1.62 -3.09 5.11
N VAL A 138 -1.79 -4.32 4.63
CA VAL A 138 -1.72 -5.53 5.45
C VAL A 138 -0.34 -5.70 6.09
N PHE A 139 0.74 -5.59 5.32
CA PHE A 139 2.10 -5.79 5.84
C PHE A 139 2.52 -4.68 6.82
N VAL A 140 2.17 -3.43 6.53
CA VAL A 140 2.42 -2.32 7.45
C VAL A 140 1.64 -2.52 8.75
N PHE A 141 0.37 -2.95 8.68
CA PHE A 141 -0.43 -3.24 9.86
C PHE A 141 0.17 -4.38 10.71
N ILE A 142 0.60 -5.47 10.09
CA ILE A 142 1.30 -6.58 10.77
C ILE A 142 2.58 -6.07 11.44
N GLY A 143 3.39 -5.31 10.70
CA GLY A 143 4.63 -4.71 11.22
C GLY A 143 4.39 -3.79 12.43
N LEU A 144 3.36 -2.95 12.37
CA LEU A 144 3.00 -2.06 13.47
C LEU A 144 2.39 -2.82 14.66
N THR A 145 1.73 -3.95 14.43
CA THR A 145 1.15 -4.76 15.52
C THR A 145 2.24 -5.34 16.41
N PHE A 146 3.42 -5.66 15.86
CA PHE A 146 4.60 -6.05 16.66
C PHE A 146 5.11 -4.92 17.56
N LEU A 147 4.86 -3.66 17.22
CA LEU A 147 5.18 -2.52 18.08
C LEU A 147 4.06 -2.26 19.09
N ASN A 148 2.84 -2.04 18.59
CA ASN A 148 1.66 -1.72 19.39
C ASN A 148 0.38 -1.81 18.56
N LEU A 149 -0.56 -2.64 19.01
CA LEU A 149 -1.84 -2.86 18.35
C LEU A 149 -2.68 -1.57 18.23
N THR A 150 -2.61 -0.67 19.20
CA THR A 150 -3.39 0.58 19.20
C THR A 150 -2.88 1.55 18.12
N ILE A 151 -1.56 1.73 17.97
CA ILE A 151 -1.00 2.52 16.87
C ILE A 151 -1.36 1.88 15.52
N ALA A 152 -1.25 0.56 15.41
CA ALA A 152 -1.62 -0.16 14.19
C ALA A 152 -3.09 0.08 13.82
N ALA A 153 -3.99 0.03 14.80
CA ALA A 153 -5.42 0.30 14.61
C ALA A 153 -5.69 1.75 14.18
N VAL A 154 -5.04 2.74 14.82
CA VAL A 154 -5.15 4.15 14.43
C VAL A 154 -4.66 4.33 12.99
N ALA A 155 -3.50 3.78 12.64
CA ALA A 155 -2.94 3.87 11.29
C ALA A 155 -3.85 3.23 10.23
N LEU A 156 -4.47 2.10 10.56
CA LEU A 156 -5.45 1.44 9.69
C LEU A 156 -6.66 2.34 9.42
N VAL A 157 -7.22 2.96 10.47
CA VAL A 157 -8.39 3.84 10.36
C VAL A 157 -8.03 5.10 9.57
N THR A 158 -6.91 5.74 9.85
CA THR A 158 -6.52 6.99 9.20
C THR A 158 -6.14 6.80 7.73
N CYS A 159 -5.73 5.58 7.33
CA CYS A 159 -5.47 5.22 5.93
C CYS A 159 -6.69 5.42 5.01
N PHE A 160 -7.91 5.38 5.55
CA PHE A 160 -9.13 5.62 4.77
C PHE A 160 -9.46 7.11 4.57
N ILE A 161 -8.84 8.03 5.31
CA ILE A 161 -9.13 9.47 5.21
C ILE A 161 -8.86 10.00 3.80
N PRO A 162 -7.69 9.73 3.16
CA PRO A 162 -7.46 10.16 1.78
C PRO A 162 -8.47 9.60 0.77
N LEU A 163 -9.04 8.42 1.03
CA LEU A 163 -10.05 7.78 0.16
C LEU A 163 -11.43 8.46 0.26
N ALA A 164 -11.68 9.25 1.31
CA ALA A 164 -12.93 9.99 1.46
C ALA A 164 -13.08 11.09 0.40
N VAL A 165 -11.98 11.76 0.02
CA VAL A 165 -11.98 12.86 -0.95
C VAL A 165 -12.60 12.46 -2.30
N PRO A 166 -12.09 11.45 -3.03
CA PRO A 166 -12.68 11.04 -4.30
C PRO A 166 -14.10 10.48 -4.14
N LYS A 167 -14.42 9.87 -2.99
CA LYS A 167 -15.77 9.34 -2.72
C LYS A 167 -16.81 10.46 -2.57
N LEU A 168 -16.48 11.52 -1.83
CA LEU A 168 -17.34 12.69 -1.66
C LEU A 168 -17.53 13.47 -2.97
N MET A 169 -16.47 13.54 -3.79
CA MET A 169 -16.50 14.25 -5.06
C MET A 169 -16.96 13.39 -6.25
N LYS A 170 -17.41 12.14 -6.03
CA LYS A 170 -17.75 11.18 -7.08
C LYS A 170 -18.68 11.75 -8.17
N ASN A 171 -19.73 12.46 -7.78
CA ASN A 171 -20.71 13.01 -8.73
C ASN A 171 -20.11 14.13 -9.59
N VAL A 172 -19.24 14.97 -9.01
CA VAL A 172 -18.53 16.04 -9.71
C VAL A 172 -17.52 15.46 -10.69
N ILE A 173 -16.75 14.45 -10.24
CA ILE A 173 -15.81 13.70 -11.07
C ILE A 173 -16.53 13.08 -12.26
N SER A 174 -17.63 12.37 -12.00
CA SER A 174 -18.40 11.71 -13.04
C SER A 174 -18.94 12.72 -14.05
N LYS A 175 -19.55 13.82 -13.59
CA LYS A 175 -20.14 14.84 -14.47
C LYS A 175 -19.09 15.49 -15.37
N ILE A 176 -17.94 15.88 -14.81
CA ILE A 176 -16.87 16.54 -15.58
C ILE A 176 -16.23 15.55 -16.58
N LYS A 177 -16.01 14.29 -16.17
CA LYS A 177 -15.53 13.26 -17.10
C LYS A 177 -16.52 12.97 -18.23
N THR A 178 -17.82 12.92 -17.95
CA THR A 178 -18.83 12.71 -19.00
C THR A 178 -18.76 13.83 -20.05
N ILE A 179 -18.64 15.09 -19.62
CA ILE A 179 -18.47 16.23 -20.53
C ILE A 179 -17.18 16.09 -21.36
N GLU A 180 -16.06 15.73 -20.72
CA GLU A 180 -14.79 15.49 -21.43
C GLU A 180 -14.95 14.39 -22.51
N TYR A 181 -15.60 13.28 -22.18
CA TYR A 181 -15.81 12.18 -23.14
C TYR A 181 -16.74 12.58 -24.28
N GLU A 182 -17.78 13.37 -24.01
CA GLU A 182 -18.72 13.85 -25.02
C GLU A 182 -18.04 14.80 -26.01
N GLU A 183 -17.30 15.80 -25.51
CA GLU A 183 -16.55 16.74 -26.36
C GLU A 183 -15.44 16.05 -27.16
N LEU A 184 -14.72 15.10 -26.56
CA LEU A 184 -13.73 14.28 -27.28
C LEU A 184 -14.38 13.43 -28.38
N SER A 185 -15.57 12.90 -28.15
CA SER A 185 -16.32 12.15 -29.16
C SER A 185 -16.73 13.06 -30.31
N ASN A 186 -17.27 14.25 -30.01
CA ASN A 186 -17.67 15.24 -31.01
C ASN A 186 -16.48 15.71 -31.85
N PHE A 187 -15.33 15.96 -31.23
CA PHE A 187 -14.08 16.30 -31.91
C PHE A 187 -13.63 15.19 -32.87
N ASN A 188 -13.63 13.94 -32.42
CA ASN A 188 -13.22 12.81 -33.26
C ASN A 188 -14.17 12.60 -34.44
N GLN A 189 -15.48 12.80 -34.23
CA GLN A 189 -16.45 12.76 -35.31
C GLN A 189 -16.21 13.88 -36.33
N TYR A 190 -15.98 15.11 -35.86
CA TYR A 190 -15.63 16.26 -36.72
C TYR A 190 -14.40 15.97 -37.58
N ILE A 191 -13.32 15.46 -36.98
CA ILE A 191 -12.09 15.10 -37.71
C ILE A 191 -12.38 14.01 -38.76
N SER A 192 -13.10 12.96 -38.39
CA SER A 192 -13.45 11.87 -39.30
C SER A 192 -14.25 12.38 -40.51
N ASP A 193 -15.27 13.19 -40.27
CA ASP A 193 -16.14 13.74 -41.32
C ASP A 193 -15.36 14.68 -42.27
N ARG A 194 -14.52 15.57 -41.72
CA ARG A 194 -13.71 16.50 -42.51
C ARG A 194 -12.62 15.79 -43.31
N PHE A 195 -12.00 14.74 -42.79
CA PHE A 195 -11.01 13.95 -43.52
C PHE A 195 -11.65 13.11 -44.65
N ASN A 196 -12.78 12.46 -44.38
CA ASN A 196 -13.53 11.75 -45.41
C ASN A 196 -14.05 12.71 -46.50
N GLY A 197 -14.44 13.93 -46.10
CA GLY A 197 -14.89 15.01 -46.98
C GLY A 197 -13.78 15.89 -47.59
N HIS A 198 -12.50 15.60 -47.36
CA HIS A 198 -11.39 16.50 -47.70
C HIS A 198 -11.38 16.93 -49.17
N ARG A 199 -11.75 16.03 -50.08
CA ARG A 199 -11.84 16.34 -51.52
C ARG A 199 -12.85 17.45 -51.81
N VAL A 200 -14.01 17.44 -51.13
CA VAL A 200 -15.05 18.47 -51.30
C VAL A 200 -14.53 19.80 -50.79
N ILE A 201 -13.90 19.82 -49.62
CA ILE A 201 -13.32 21.04 -49.02
C ILE A 201 -12.34 21.69 -50.01
N LYS A 202 -11.46 20.90 -50.63
CA LYS A 202 -10.49 21.36 -51.63
C LYS A 202 -11.13 21.89 -52.91
N ILE A 203 -12.16 21.21 -53.43
CA ILE A 203 -12.83 21.62 -54.68
C ILE A 203 -13.55 22.96 -54.51
N TYR A 204 -14.16 23.19 -53.35
CA TYR A 204 -14.93 24.40 -53.07
C TYR A 204 -14.11 25.53 -52.43
N GLY A 205 -12.80 25.34 -52.21
CA GLY A 205 -11.95 26.36 -51.57
C GLY A 205 -12.37 26.71 -50.14
N ALA A 206 -12.94 25.74 -49.41
CA ALA A 206 -13.55 25.95 -48.09
C ALA A 206 -12.58 25.72 -46.93
N GLU A 207 -11.26 25.79 -47.17
CA GLU A 207 -10.24 25.52 -46.16
C GLU A 207 -10.31 26.50 -44.98
N ASP A 208 -10.39 27.81 -45.23
CA ASP A 208 -10.41 28.82 -44.17
C ASP A 208 -11.65 28.67 -43.29
N TYR A 209 -12.81 28.41 -43.90
CA TYR A 209 -14.04 28.11 -43.18
C TYR A 209 -13.88 26.88 -42.28
N THR A 210 -13.34 25.79 -42.83
CA THR A 210 -13.11 24.54 -42.08
C THR A 210 -12.11 24.74 -40.95
N ASN A 211 -11.07 25.55 -41.18
CA ASN A 211 -10.04 25.83 -40.17
C ASN A 211 -10.62 26.66 -39.02
N ASN A 212 -11.48 27.64 -39.32
CA ASN A 212 -12.18 28.43 -38.31
C ASN A 212 -13.15 27.57 -37.48
N GLU A 213 -13.94 26.69 -38.12
CA GLU A 213 -14.78 25.72 -37.39
C GLU A 213 -13.94 24.78 -36.52
N PHE A 214 -12.82 24.27 -37.06
CA PHE A 214 -11.91 23.42 -36.31
C PHE A 214 -11.39 24.12 -35.04
N GLN A 215 -11.02 25.41 -35.13
CA GLN A 215 -10.58 26.17 -33.96
C GLN A 215 -11.66 26.20 -32.85
N GLN A 216 -12.93 26.38 -33.21
CA GLN A 216 -14.02 26.38 -32.24
C GLN A 216 -14.17 25.03 -31.54
N VAL A 217 -14.23 23.94 -32.31
CA VAL A 217 -14.35 22.59 -31.75
C VAL A 217 -13.12 22.23 -30.91
N ASN A 218 -11.93 22.63 -31.35
CA ASN A 218 -10.67 22.40 -30.65
C ASN A 218 -10.60 23.15 -29.31
N ILE A 219 -11.06 24.41 -29.25
CA ILE A 219 -11.11 25.20 -28.02
C ILE A 219 -12.10 24.59 -27.03
N THR A 220 -13.32 24.23 -27.48
CA THR A 220 -14.34 23.61 -26.61
C THR A 220 -13.81 22.31 -26.01
N THR A 221 -13.27 21.43 -26.84
CA THR A 221 -12.68 20.14 -26.42
C THR A 221 -11.49 20.37 -25.47
N GLY A 222 -10.59 21.29 -25.83
CA GLY A 222 -9.44 21.65 -25.00
C GLY A 222 -9.84 22.18 -23.63
N SER A 223 -10.90 23.01 -23.56
CA SER A 223 -11.41 23.57 -22.31
C SER A 223 -12.03 22.50 -21.39
N ALA A 224 -12.72 21.51 -21.97
CA ALA A 224 -13.28 20.38 -21.22
C ALA A 224 -12.18 19.50 -20.63
N ILE A 225 -11.16 19.15 -21.43
CA ILE A 225 -9.97 18.41 -20.98
C ILE A 225 -9.24 19.19 -19.88
N TYR A 226 -9.04 20.50 -20.08
CA TYR A 226 -8.38 21.36 -19.10
C TYR A 226 -9.13 21.38 -17.75
N LYS A 227 -10.46 21.53 -17.78
CA LYS A 227 -11.30 21.50 -16.59
C LYS A 227 -11.21 20.15 -15.85
N SER A 228 -11.21 19.05 -16.59
CA SER A 228 -11.03 17.70 -16.04
C SER A 228 -9.66 17.51 -15.39
N ARG A 229 -8.59 17.99 -16.04
CA ARG A 229 -7.23 17.96 -15.48
C ARG A 229 -7.12 18.79 -14.21
N ASN A 230 -7.69 19.99 -14.17
CA ASN A 230 -7.68 20.83 -12.96
C ASN A 230 -8.43 20.16 -11.81
N LEU A 231 -9.56 19.51 -12.08
CA LEU A 231 -10.26 18.71 -11.07
C LEU A 231 -9.37 17.58 -10.55
N ARG A 232 -8.65 16.87 -11.43
CA ARG A 232 -7.72 15.81 -11.04
C ARG A 232 -6.60 16.34 -10.13
N VAL A 233 -6.02 17.50 -10.45
CA VAL A 233 -5.00 18.15 -9.62
C VAL A 233 -5.58 18.52 -8.25
N LEU A 234 -6.78 19.11 -8.20
CA LEU A 234 -7.46 19.43 -6.95
C LEU A 234 -7.67 18.18 -6.08
N LEU A 235 -8.14 17.08 -6.67
CA LEU A 235 -8.30 15.80 -5.96
C LEU A 235 -6.98 15.27 -5.40
N GLN A 236 -5.90 15.37 -6.17
CA GLN A 236 -4.57 14.94 -5.74
C GLN A 236 -4.08 15.78 -4.56
N VAL A 237 -4.23 17.11 -4.62
CA VAL A 237 -3.82 18.02 -3.54
C VAL A 237 -4.65 17.77 -2.28
N LEU A 238 -5.97 17.65 -2.39
CA LEU A 238 -6.83 17.35 -1.24
C LEU A 238 -6.49 15.99 -0.62
N SER A 239 -6.26 14.96 -1.45
CA SER A 239 -5.85 13.63 -0.97
C SER A 239 -4.47 13.67 -0.30
N MET A 240 -3.55 14.52 -0.79
CA MET A 240 -2.23 14.73 -0.21
C MET A 240 -2.33 15.40 1.17
N ILE A 241 -3.17 16.44 1.32
CA ILE A 241 -3.43 17.09 2.61
C ILE A 241 -3.98 16.06 3.61
N CYS A 242 -5.00 15.27 3.21
CA CYS A 242 -5.53 14.20 4.04
C CYS A 242 -4.47 13.16 4.41
N SER A 243 -3.54 12.85 3.50
CA SER A 243 -2.46 11.89 3.75
C SER A 243 -1.46 12.43 4.79
N TYR A 244 -1.08 13.71 4.70
CA TYR A 244 -0.23 14.34 5.71
C TYR A 244 -0.95 14.46 7.06
N MET A 245 -2.24 14.77 7.08
CA MET A 245 -3.02 14.75 8.32
C MET A 245 -3.04 13.36 8.95
N SER A 246 -3.27 12.30 8.16
CA SER A 246 -3.19 10.90 8.65
C SER A 246 -1.80 10.62 9.24
N TYR A 247 -0.73 11.03 8.57
CA TYR A 247 0.63 10.88 9.07
C TYR A 247 0.84 11.59 10.41
N PHE A 248 0.43 12.85 10.53
CA PHE A 248 0.55 13.62 11.78
C PHE A 248 -0.30 13.05 12.92
N ILE A 249 -1.49 12.51 12.64
CA ILE A 249 -2.33 11.84 13.65
C ILE A 249 -1.60 10.61 14.19
N VAL A 250 -1.07 9.75 13.32
CA VAL A 250 -0.32 8.55 13.74
C VAL A 250 0.94 8.92 14.52
N LEU A 251 1.69 9.93 14.06
CA LEU A 251 2.90 10.39 14.74
C LEU A 251 2.57 10.99 16.11
N GLY A 252 1.56 11.86 16.20
CA GLY A 252 1.12 12.49 17.44
C GLY A 252 0.64 11.47 18.47
N MET A 253 -0.17 10.49 18.03
CA MET A 253 -0.61 9.37 18.89
C MET A 253 0.57 8.52 19.37
N SER A 254 1.54 8.27 18.49
CA SER A 254 2.76 7.53 18.84
C SER A 254 3.53 8.27 19.93
N VAL A 255 3.82 9.55 19.75
CA VAL A 255 4.52 10.38 20.75
C VAL A 255 3.74 10.45 22.07
N PHE A 256 2.42 10.62 22.02
CA PHE A 256 1.57 10.67 23.21
C PHE A 256 1.62 9.37 24.03
N PHE A 257 1.57 8.22 23.37
CA PHE A 257 1.65 6.92 24.05
C PHE A 257 3.04 6.64 24.62
N VAL A 258 4.12 7.09 23.98
CA VAL A 258 5.46 7.04 24.57
C VAL A 258 5.54 7.95 25.79
N ALA A 259 5.03 9.17 25.71
CA ALA A 259 5.05 10.14 26.82
C ALA A 259 4.19 9.73 28.04
N LYS A 260 3.23 8.83 27.85
CA LYS A 260 2.37 8.28 28.91
C LYS A 260 2.86 6.94 29.47
N ASP A 261 4.03 6.46 29.04
CA ASP A 261 4.58 5.13 29.36
C ASP A 261 3.64 3.96 29.00
N ILE A 262 2.62 4.20 28.16
CA ILE A 262 1.70 3.18 27.64
C ILE A 262 2.40 2.34 26.58
N LEU A 263 3.24 3.00 25.78
CA LEU A 263 4.24 2.34 24.94
C LEU A 263 5.51 2.21 25.74
N ASN A 264 5.85 0.98 26.09
CA ASN A 264 7.04 0.67 26.86
C ASN A 264 8.29 0.72 25.96
N VAL A 265 8.60 1.88 25.39
CA VAL A 265 9.76 2.10 24.51
C VAL A 265 10.98 2.31 25.39
N GLY A 266 11.61 1.23 25.80
CA GLY A 266 13.06 1.27 25.98
C GLY A 266 13.65 0.63 24.75
N GLU A 267 14.80 1.11 24.32
CA GLU A 267 15.54 0.51 23.23
C GLU A 267 15.61 -1.01 23.46
N SER A 268 15.39 -1.82 22.41
CA SER A 268 15.66 -3.25 22.52
C SER A 268 17.14 -3.41 22.84
N GLY A 269 17.46 -3.82 24.08
CA GLY A 269 18.83 -3.81 24.61
C GLY A 269 19.10 -2.77 25.71
N SER A 270 18.15 -1.90 26.05
CA SER A 270 18.28 -0.87 27.11
C SER A 270 18.39 -1.42 28.54
N GLY A 271 18.52 -2.74 28.70
CA GLY A 271 18.67 -3.40 29.98
C GLY A 271 17.39 -3.68 30.75
N LYS A 272 16.17 -3.57 30.17
CA LYS A 272 14.92 -3.89 30.90
C LYS A 272 14.90 -5.31 31.47
N SER A 273 15.24 -6.30 30.64
CA SER A 273 15.41 -7.69 31.08
C SER A 273 16.60 -7.85 32.02
N THR A 274 17.66 -7.07 31.83
CA THR A 274 18.84 -7.08 32.71
C THR A 274 18.49 -6.57 34.13
N ILE A 275 17.65 -5.54 34.22
CA ILE A 275 17.16 -4.99 35.49
C ILE A 275 16.24 -6.00 36.19
N LEU A 276 15.31 -6.64 35.45
CA LEU A 276 14.44 -7.68 36.01
C LEU A 276 15.25 -8.85 36.59
N LYS A 277 16.26 -9.32 35.85
CA LYS A 277 17.18 -10.38 36.32
C LYS A 277 18.08 -9.94 37.47
N ALA A 278 18.46 -8.66 37.53
CA ALA A 278 19.19 -8.10 38.67
C ALA A 278 18.31 -8.00 39.93
N ILE A 279 17.01 -7.69 39.77
CA ILE A 279 16.01 -7.75 40.85
C ILE A 279 15.81 -9.20 41.33
N ASN A 280 15.93 -10.18 40.43
CA ASN A 280 15.81 -11.60 40.76
C ASN A 280 17.12 -12.25 41.27
N ASP A 281 18.15 -11.44 41.55
CA ASP A 281 19.50 -11.86 41.97
C ASP A 281 20.19 -12.90 41.03
N GLU A 282 19.74 -13.04 39.78
CA GLU A 282 20.29 -14.01 38.83
C GLU A 282 21.73 -13.70 38.39
N TYR A 283 22.20 -12.47 38.63
CA TYR A 283 23.53 -12.00 38.23
C TYR A 283 24.56 -11.95 39.37
N GLY A 284 24.17 -12.21 40.62
CA GLY A 284 25.04 -12.38 41.80
C GLY A 284 25.90 -11.16 42.22
N ASP A 285 26.86 -10.77 41.39
CA ASP A 285 27.96 -9.83 41.68
C ASP A 285 27.85 -8.54 40.85
N CYS A 286 26.77 -7.78 41.06
CA CYS A 286 26.63 -6.43 40.51
C CYS A 286 27.24 -5.39 41.47
N LYS A 287 27.97 -4.39 40.97
CA LYS A 287 28.47 -3.27 41.80
C LYS A 287 27.32 -2.35 42.18
N GLY A 288 26.88 -2.42 43.44
CA GLY A 288 25.78 -1.62 44.00
C GLY A 288 24.87 -2.49 44.89
N GLU A 289 23.85 -1.89 45.48
CA GLU A 289 22.81 -2.60 46.24
C GLU A 289 21.44 -2.30 45.64
N VAL A 290 20.60 -3.33 45.50
CA VAL A 290 19.19 -3.18 45.11
C VAL A 290 18.36 -3.34 46.36
N LEU A 291 17.57 -2.31 46.70
CA LEU A 291 16.79 -2.24 47.93
C LEU A 291 15.29 -2.28 47.60
N ALA A 292 14.55 -3.16 48.27
CA ALA A 292 13.09 -3.15 48.31
C ALA A 292 12.66 -2.68 49.71
N ASN A 293 11.94 -1.56 49.82
CA ASN A 293 11.55 -0.97 51.11
C ASN A 293 12.75 -0.73 52.06
N ASN A 294 13.87 -0.24 51.54
CA ASN A 294 15.15 -0.06 52.26
C ASN A 294 15.79 -1.35 52.81
N ILE A 295 15.33 -2.52 52.38
CA ILE A 295 15.94 -3.81 52.72
C ILE A 295 16.64 -4.36 51.47
N PRO A 296 17.90 -4.82 51.56
CA PRO A 296 18.58 -5.47 50.45
C PRO A 296 17.74 -6.63 49.88
N ILE A 297 17.59 -6.67 48.56
CA ILE A 297 16.82 -7.72 47.88
C ILE A 297 17.32 -9.13 48.21
N LYS A 298 18.63 -9.29 48.45
CA LYS A 298 19.25 -10.56 48.91
C LYS A 298 18.72 -11.06 50.26
N GLU A 299 18.17 -10.16 51.07
CA GLU A 299 17.59 -10.45 52.38
C GLU A 299 16.05 -10.51 52.33
N TYR A 300 15.45 -10.23 51.16
CA TYR A 300 14.01 -10.32 50.93
C TYR A 300 13.66 -11.75 50.47
N TYR A 301 12.72 -12.42 51.14
CA TYR A 301 12.09 -13.63 50.59
C TYR A 301 11.16 -13.20 49.43
N LEU A 302 11.74 -13.08 48.23
CA LEU A 302 11.06 -12.58 47.02
C LEU A 302 9.86 -13.43 46.59
N VAL A 303 9.85 -14.71 46.98
CA VAL A 303 8.89 -15.74 46.53
C VAL A 303 7.43 -15.42 46.90
N ASP A 304 7.21 -14.69 47.99
CA ASP A 304 5.86 -14.43 48.51
C ASP A 304 5.25 -13.11 48.02
N ASN A 305 6.08 -12.17 47.54
CA ASN A 305 5.64 -10.80 47.21
C ASN A 305 5.89 -10.40 45.75
N LEU A 306 6.58 -11.24 44.96
CA LEU A 306 6.91 -10.95 43.56
C LEU A 306 6.55 -12.16 42.69
N ALA A 307 5.64 -11.96 41.73
CA ALA A 307 5.37 -12.93 40.67
C ALA A 307 6.09 -12.50 39.40
N LEU A 308 7.06 -13.30 38.94
CA LEU A 308 7.75 -13.10 37.69
C LEU A 308 7.08 -13.93 36.58
N VAL A 309 6.78 -13.29 35.46
CA VAL A 309 6.31 -13.98 34.25
C VAL A 309 7.40 -13.85 33.20
N ASP A 310 8.06 -14.98 32.89
CA ASP A 310 9.08 -15.02 31.86
C ASP A 310 8.50 -14.82 30.47
N GLN A 311 9.33 -14.30 29.57
CA GLN A 311 8.97 -14.09 28.16
C GLN A 311 8.70 -15.43 27.43
N GLU A 312 9.33 -16.51 27.89
CA GLU A 312 9.06 -17.89 27.49
C GLU A 312 8.79 -18.73 28.76
N PRO A 313 7.51 -18.86 29.20
CA PRO A 313 7.20 -19.62 30.40
C PRO A 313 7.49 -21.11 30.19
N TYR A 314 8.17 -21.73 31.14
CA TYR A 314 8.42 -23.17 31.12
C TYR A 314 7.19 -23.93 31.61
N ILE A 315 6.69 -24.88 30.81
CA ILE A 315 5.57 -25.74 31.17
C ILE A 315 6.12 -27.13 31.51
N PHE A 316 5.93 -27.56 32.75
CA PHE A 316 6.24 -28.91 33.19
C PHE A 316 5.26 -29.93 32.61
N LYS A 317 5.73 -31.16 32.44
CA LYS A 317 4.88 -32.27 32.00
C LYS A 317 3.87 -32.61 33.10
N GLY A 318 2.61 -32.26 32.89
CA GLY A 318 1.53 -32.42 33.87
C GLY A 318 0.21 -31.80 33.38
N SER A 319 -0.77 -31.67 34.26
CA SER A 319 -2.02 -30.97 33.96
C SER A 319 -1.82 -29.44 33.97
N ILE A 320 -2.77 -28.69 33.40
CA ILE A 320 -2.75 -27.21 33.45
C ILE A 320 -2.84 -26.75 34.91
N GLU A 321 -3.65 -27.43 35.72
CA GLU A 321 -3.81 -27.13 37.15
C GLU A 321 -2.51 -27.30 37.93
N GLU A 322 -1.79 -28.39 37.70
CA GLU A 322 -0.48 -28.64 38.31
C GLU A 322 0.55 -27.56 37.93
N ASN A 323 0.52 -27.09 36.68
CA ASN A 323 1.42 -26.05 36.19
C ASN A 323 1.08 -24.64 36.69
N ILE A 324 -0.17 -24.40 37.11
CA ILE A 324 -0.57 -23.12 37.71
C ILE A 324 -0.33 -23.14 39.22
N LYS A 325 -0.66 -24.26 39.90
CA LYS A 325 -0.46 -24.39 41.35
C LYS A 325 1.03 -24.48 41.72
N LEU A 326 1.88 -25.12 40.91
CA LEU A 326 3.33 -25.28 41.17
C LEU A 326 3.68 -25.65 42.64
N GLY A 327 2.85 -26.49 43.26
CA GLY A 327 3.01 -26.91 44.66
C GLY A 327 2.47 -25.96 45.72
N ARG A 328 1.79 -24.86 45.35
CA ARG A 328 1.03 -23.99 46.26
C ARG A 328 -0.39 -24.52 46.46
N GLU A 329 -0.86 -24.49 47.70
CA GLU A 329 -2.27 -24.74 48.02
C GLU A 329 -3.07 -23.49 47.62
N ILE A 330 -3.87 -23.60 46.56
CA ILE A 330 -4.80 -22.57 46.10
C ILE A 330 -6.20 -23.17 46.27
N GLU A 331 -7.08 -22.51 47.01
CA GLU A 331 -8.46 -22.95 47.19
C GLU A 331 -9.20 -22.94 45.84
N ASP A 332 -10.00 -23.98 45.56
CA ASP A 332 -10.60 -24.20 44.24
C ASP A 332 -11.58 -23.08 43.80
N GLU A 333 -12.09 -22.28 44.75
CA GLU A 333 -12.94 -21.11 44.47
C GLU A 333 -12.15 -19.96 43.80
N ASP A 334 -10.87 -19.79 44.12
CA ASP A 334 -10.01 -18.73 43.56
C ASP A 334 -9.36 -19.13 42.22
N PHE A 335 -9.44 -20.42 41.84
CA PHE A 335 -8.81 -20.94 40.63
C PHE A 335 -9.67 -20.75 39.37
N PHE A 336 -10.99 -20.67 39.52
CA PHE A 336 -11.96 -20.60 38.41
C PHE A 336 -12.78 -19.31 38.37
N SER A 337 -12.55 -18.36 39.29
CA SER A 337 -13.12 -17.01 39.25
C SER A 337 -12.42 -16.14 38.20
#